data_AF-A0A256XGK9-F1
#
_entry.id   AF-A0A256XGK9-F1
#
_cell.length_a   1.000
_cell.length_b   1.000
_cell.length_c   1.000
_cell.angle_alpha   90.00
_cell.angle_beta   90.00
_cell.angle_gamma   90.00
#
_symmetry.space_group_name_H-M   'P 1'
#
loop_
_entity.id
_entity.type
_entity.pdbx_description
1 polymer ?
#
loop_
_entity_poly.entity_id
_entity_poly.type
_entity_poly.pdbx_seq_one_letter_code
_entity_poly.pdbx_strand_id
1 'polypeptide(L)'
;MKEELTIKGEKILKRRRGWIIENEEIDLLIETEKYVYVIEVKLQPKHSHIGELLSKVDLVKKYFPEKDVKPILIGSLIGKEIVSYAVSKGVEVY
;
A
#
# COMPACT_ATOMS: atom_id res chain seq x y z
N MET A 1 -25.00 -12.62 5.27
CA MET A 1 -24.74 -11.19 5.53
C MET A 1 -23.38 -10.85 4.95
N LYS A 2 -23.28 -9.82 4.08
CA LYS A 2 -21.96 -9.25 3.76
C LYS A 2 -21.61 -8.36 4.94
N GLU A 3 -20.63 -8.76 5.74
CA GLU A 3 -20.01 -7.83 6.70
C GLU A 3 -19.46 -6.65 5.91
N GLU A 4 -19.88 -5.43 6.27
CA GLU A 4 -19.24 -4.22 5.77
C GLU A 4 -17.84 -4.15 6.38
N LEU A 5 -16.86 -4.61 5.61
CA LEU A 5 -15.46 -4.48 6.00
C LEU A 5 -15.09 -3.00 5.96
N THR A 6 -14.68 -2.49 7.10
CA THR A 6 -14.16 -1.12 7.24
C THR A 6 -12.67 -1.16 7.54
N ILE A 7 -11.95 -0.15 7.06
CA ILE A 7 -10.55 0.09 7.42
C ILE A 7 -10.44 1.51 7.98
N LYS A 8 -9.96 1.64 9.22
CA LYS A 8 -9.90 2.93 9.94
C LYS A 8 -11.25 3.70 9.94
N GLY A 9 -12.38 2.97 9.96
CA GLY A 9 -13.72 3.56 9.92
C GLY A 9 -14.25 3.89 8.52
N GLU A 10 -13.50 3.58 7.46
CA GLU A 10 -13.92 3.80 6.08
C GLU A 10 -14.45 2.55 5.42
N LYS A 11 -15.52 2.72 4.63
CA LYS A 11 -16.13 1.64 3.86
C LYS A 11 -15.20 1.21 2.73
N ILE A 12 -14.89 -0.09 2.67
CA ILE A 12 -14.17 -0.66 1.55
C ILE A 12 -15.11 -0.78 0.34
N LEU A 13 -14.71 -0.16 -0.77
CA LEU A 13 -15.41 -0.24 -2.05
C LEU A 13 -14.92 -1.42 -2.88
N LYS A 14 -13.58 -1.62 -2.90
CA LYS A 14 -12.97 -2.67 -3.72
C LYS A 14 -11.69 -3.20 -3.09
N ARG A 15 -11.41 -4.49 -3.36
CA ARG A 15 -10.16 -5.15 -3.03
C ARG A 15 -9.64 -5.89 -4.25
N ARG A 16 -8.37 -5.72 -4.59
CA ARG A 16 -7.70 -6.44 -5.69
C ARG A 16 -6.37 -7.02 -5.19
N ARG A 17 -6.08 -8.26 -5.53
CA ARG A 17 -4.78 -8.91 -5.27
C ARG A 17 -4.05 -9.13 -6.58
N GLY A 18 -2.73 -9.02 -6.58
CA GLY A 18 -1.89 -9.24 -7.76
C GLY A 18 -2.33 -8.38 -8.95
N TRP A 19 -2.62 -7.10 -8.69
CA TRP A 19 -3.09 -6.22 -9.75
C TRP A 19 -1.90 -5.69 -10.55
N ILE A 20 -1.88 -5.97 -11.85
CA ILE A 20 -0.79 -5.55 -12.74
C ILE A 20 -1.16 -4.23 -13.42
N ILE A 21 -0.27 -3.24 -13.36
CA ILE A 21 -0.34 -1.94 -14.03
C ILE A 21 1.02 -1.62 -14.65
N GLU A 22 1.07 -1.29 -15.93
CA GLU A 22 2.33 -0.88 -16.58
C GLU A 22 3.50 -1.87 -16.34
N ASN A 23 3.19 -3.17 -16.27
CA ASN A 23 4.08 -4.30 -15.94
C ASN A 23 4.56 -4.39 -14.48
N GLU A 24 4.07 -3.54 -13.58
CA GLU A 24 4.29 -3.64 -12.13
C GLU A 24 3.12 -4.36 -11.47
N GLU A 25 3.41 -5.35 -10.64
CA GLU A 25 2.41 -6.05 -9.83
C GLU A 25 2.26 -5.38 -8.46
N ILE A 26 1.02 -5.12 -8.04
CA ILE A 26 0.68 -4.68 -6.68
C ILE A 26 0.12 -5.89 -5.93
N ASP A 27 0.77 -6.28 -4.84
CA ASP A 27 0.36 -7.46 -4.06
C ASP A 27 -1.10 -7.35 -3.61
N LEU A 28 -1.47 -6.19 -3.04
CA LEU A 28 -2.83 -5.89 -2.61
C LEU A 28 -3.16 -4.39 -2.74
N LEU A 29 -4.31 -4.11 -3.37
CA LEU A 29 -4.91 -2.79 -3.41
C LEU A 29 -6.28 -2.80 -2.73
N ILE A 30 -6.48 -1.85 -1.81
CA ILE A 30 -7.77 -1.61 -1.16
C ILE A 30 -8.24 -0.21 -1.51
N GLU A 31 -9.38 -0.12 -2.15
CA GLU A 31 -10.05 1.13 -2.45
C GLU A 31 -11.18 1.36 -1.45
N THR A 32 -11.18 2.54 -0.85
CA THR A 32 -12.22 3.04 0.04
C THR A 32 -12.88 4.28 -0.56
N GLU A 33 -13.79 4.91 0.17
CA GLU A 33 -14.41 6.16 -0.26
C GLU A 33 -13.38 7.30 -0.40
N LYS A 34 -12.41 7.41 0.51
CA LYS A 34 -11.44 8.53 0.51
C LYS A 34 -10.04 8.14 0.07
N TYR A 35 -9.62 6.93 0.41
CA TYR A 35 -8.24 6.46 0.21
C TYR A 35 -8.14 5.25 -0.72
N VAL A 36 -6.96 5.13 -1.33
CA VAL A 36 -6.51 3.89 -1.97
C VAL A 36 -5.24 3.43 -1.27
N TYR A 37 -5.27 2.25 -0.67
CA TYR A 37 -4.11 1.65 -0.02
C TYR A 37 -3.38 0.74 -1.00
N VAL A 38 -2.09 1.00 -1.19
CA VAL A 38 -1.17 0.14 -1.95
C VAL A 38 -0.34 -0.61 -0.94
N ILE A 39 -0.53 -1.92 -0.89
CA ILE A 39 0.03 -2.79 0.14
C ILE A 39 1.01 -3.75 -0.52
N GLU A 40 2.25 -3.76 -0.04
CA GLU A 40 3.30 -4.70 -0.44
C GLU A 40 3.73 -5.55 0.75
N VAL A 41 3.94 -6.84 0.52
CA VAL A 41 4.33 -7.80 1.55
C VAL A 41 5.74 -8.30 1.26
N LYS A 42 6.66 -8.13 2.22
CA LYS A 42 8.04 -8.61 2.11
C LYS A 42 8.46 -9.30 3.40
N LEU A 43 9.05 -10.50 3.32
CA LEU A 43 9.57 -11.20 4.50
C LEU A 43 10.61 -10.35 5.25
N GLN A 44 11.57 -9.79 4.52
CA GLN A 44 12.61 -8.93 5.07
C GLN A 44 12.74 -7.66 4.21
N PRO A 45 12.04 -6.57 4.57
CA PRO A 45 12.10 -5.33 3.82
C PRO A 45 13.49 -4.67 3.84
N LYS A 46 13.79 -3.89 2.79
CA LYS A 46 15.04 -3.14 2.57
C LYS A 46 14.69 -1.76 2.02
N HIS A 47 15.65 -0.83 2.00
CA HIS A 47 15.46 0.51 1.43
C HIS A 47 14.94 0.50 -0.01
N SER A 48 15.42 -0.44 -0.84
CA SER A 48 14.97 -0.57 -2.23
C SER A 48 13.48 -0.88 -2.31
N HIS A 49 12.98 -1.77 -1.45
CA HIS A 49 11.55 -2.13 -1.41
C HIS A 49 10.67 -0.92 -1.03
N ILE A 50 11.16 -0.01 -0.19
CA ILE A 50 10.44 1.25 0.11
C ILE A 50 10.37 2.14 -1.13
N GLY A 51 11.48 2.26 -1.87
CA GLY A 51 11.52 3.00 -3.13
C GLY A 51 10.58 2.40 -4.18
N GLU A 52 10.61 1.08 -4.34
CA GLU A 52 9.72 0.35 -5.25
C GLU A 52 8.24 0.57 -4.90
N LEU A 53 7.87 0.48 -3.62
CA LEU A 53 6.50 0.75 -3.16
C LEU A 53 6.07 2.20 -3.47
N LEU A 54 6.95 3.18 -3.28
CA LEU A 54 6.64 4.58 -3.60
C LEU A 54 6.45 4.79 -5.11
N SER A 55 7.27 4.14 -5.95
CA SER A 55 7.07 4.15 -7.41
C SER A 55 5.72 3.54 -7.80
N LYS A 56 5.33 2.42 -7.19
CA LYS A 56 4.01 1.80 -7.41
C LYS A 56 2.87 2.74 -6.97
N VAL A 57 3.02 3.45 -5.85
CA VAL A 57 2.05 4.47 -5.41
C VAL A 57 1.89 5.57 -6.47
N ASP A 58 3.00 6.07 -7.04
CA ASP A 58 2.93 7.10 -8.06
C ASP A 58 2.27 6.61 -9.35
N LEU A 59 2.42 5.33 -9.72
CA LEU A 59 1.64 4.71 -10.79
C LEU A 59 0.15 4.67 -10.44
N VAL A 60 -0.21 4.18 -9.25
CA VAL A 60 -1.61 4.06 -8.82
C VAL A 60 -2.32 5.40 -8.76
N LYS A 61 -1.65 6.48 -8.33
CA LYS A 61 -2.22 7.84 -8.33
C LYS A 61 -2.78 8.25 -9.68
N LYS A 62 -2.14 7.84 -10.79
CA LYS A 62 -2.63 8.14 -12.15
C LYS A 62 -4.03 7.56 -12.43
N TYR A 63 -4.39 6.47 -11.76
CA TYR A 63 -5.67 5.77 -11.94
C TYR A 63 -6.74 6.21 -10.92
N PHE A 64 -6.34 6.94 -9.88
CA PHE A 64 -7.22 7.43 -8.82
C PHE A 64 -6.94 8.92 -8.52
N PRO A 65 -7.16 9.83 -9.50
CA PRO A 65 -6.78 11.24 -9.36
C PRO A 65 -7.53 11.97 -8.23
N GLU A 66 -8.72 11.49 -7.86
CA GLU A 66 -9.57 12.08 -6.82
C GLU A 66 -9.33 11.50 -5.42
N LYS A 67 -8.43 10.52 -5.26
CA LYS A 67 -8.19 9.83 -3.99
C LYS A 67 -6.75 9.92 -3.55
N ASP A 68 -6.57 10.07 -2.25
CA ASP A 68 -5.27 9.98 -1.62
C ASP A 68 -4.78 8.52 -1.65
N VAL A 69 -3.63 8.28 -2.28
CA VAL A 69 -3.01 6.95 -2.33
C VAL A 69 -2.01 6.80 -1.18
N LYS A 70 -2.21 5.79 -0.32
CA LYS A 70 -1.41 5.55 0.89
C LYS A 70 -0.58 4.26 0.75
N PRO A 71 0.76 4.32 0.87
CA PRO A 71 1.61 3.13 0.89
C PRO A 71 1.56 2.42 2.24
N ILE A 72 1.47 1.10 2.20
CA ILE A 72 1.63 0.21 3.35
C ILE A 72 2.65 -0.87 3.00
N LEU A 73 3.66 -1.05 3.85
CA LEU A 73 4.57 -2.17 3.80
C LEU A 73 4.26 -3.13 4.94
N ILE A 74 4.08 -4.41 4.63
CA ILE A 74 3.92 -5.48 5.62
C ILE A 74 5.17 -6.35 5.59
N GLY A 75 5.75 -6.67 6.74
CA GLY A 75 6.88 -7.59 6.79
C GLY A 75 7.11 -8.27 8.14
N SER A 76 7.77 -9.43 8.11
CA SER A 76 7.98 -10.24 9.32
C SER A 76 9.30 -9.94 10.03
N LEU A 77 10.33 -9.48 9.31
CA LEU A 77 11.67 -9.21 9.83
C LEU A 77 12.10 -7.78 9.49
N ILE A 78 11.43 -6.80 10.07
CA ILE A 78 11.69 -5.38 9.78
C ILE A 78 12.65 -4.78 10.81
N GLY A 79 13.84 -4.39 10.36
CA GLY A 79 14.81 -3.69 11.19
C GLY A 79 14.33 -2.27 11.56
N LYS A 80 14.68 -1.79 12.76
CA LYS A 80 14.32 -0.43 13.23
C LYS A 80 14.70 0.67 12.25
N GLU A 81 15.86 0.53 11.62
CA GLU A 81 16.37 1.50 10.65
C GLU A 81 15.49 1.56 9.38
N ILE A 82 15.02 0.41 8.89
CA ILE A 82 14.04 0.34 7.79
C ILE A 82 12.70 0.95 8.18
N VAL A 83 12.22 0.70 9.40
CA VAL A 83 11.00 1.34 9.92
C VAL A 83 11.16 2.86 9.94
N SER A 84 12.24 3.36 10.53
CA SER A 84 12.52 4.80 10.58
C SER A 84 12.61 5.42 9.19
N TYR A 85 13.27 4.74 8.24
CA TYR A 85 13.35 5.19 6.86
C TYR A 85 11.97 5.23 6.19
N ALA A 86 11.18 4.16 6.29
CA ALA A 86 9.84 4.07 5.70
C ALA A 86 8.90 5.15 6.25
N VAL A 87 8.86 5.32 7.57
CA VAL A 87 8.05 6.36 8.24
C VAL A 87 8.49 7.76 7.80
N SER A 88 9.80 8.01 7.65
CA SER A 88 10.30 9.30 7.15
C SER A 88 9.85 9.63 5.71
N LYS A 89 9.41 8.61 4.97
CA LYS A 89 8.86 8.72 3.61
C LYS A 89 7.34 8.65 3.55
N GLY A 90 6.66 8.61 4.70
CA GLY A 90 5.20 8.52 4.77
C GLY A 90 4.64 7.12 4.47
N VAL A 91 5.45 6.07 4.58
CA VAL A 91 5.02 4.68 4.45
C VAL A 91 4.62 4.13 5.81
N GLU A 92 3.40 3.60 5.91
CA GLU A 92 2.98 2.84 7.10
C GLU A 92 3.60 1.44 7.06
N VAL A 93 4.10 0.97 8.20
CA VAL A 93 4.80 -0.33 8.30
C VAL A 93 4.14 -1.20 9.36
N TYR A 94 3.86 -2.46 9.03
CA TYR A 94 3.25 -3.45 9.92
C TYR A 94 4.00 -4.78 9.91
#